data_AF-C5BTC3-F1
#
_entry.id   AF-C5BTC3-F1
#
_cell.length_a   1.000
_cell.length_b   1.000
_cell.length_c   1.000
_cell.angle_alpha   90.00
_cell.angle_beta   90.00
_cell.angle_gamma   90.00
#
_symmetry.space_group_name_H-M   'P 1'
#
loop_
_entity.id
_entity.type
_entity.pdbx_description
1 polymer ?
#
loop_
_entity_poly.entity_id
_entity_poly.type
_entity_poly.pdbx_seq_one_letter_code
_entity_poly.pdbx_strand_id
1 'polypeptide(L)'
;MSPDFKIAKELATIYSTAAEWQRVTQIILGMLPNNEFKSLFKKMADTLPGLFPVVTESVAPLLRIQEFADFERDFDSIQASYQQSFLSQASKPRHYAEATHELYLELVQFKEVKTSYPILKRSYSDLYDYMDKWVTNDAWLVMSCDVVFKSTNRLLLDFANQKKQDSEEAFLLFSGFVSPISTLLTALEALYPAKLTTPTSALETA
;
A
#
# COMPACT_ATOMS: atom_id res chain seq x y z
N MET A 1 -8.54 -1.74 20.85
CA MET A 1 -7.29 -1.55 20.09
C MET A 1 -7.19 -0.09 19.69
N SER A 2 -6.14 0.59 20.15
CA SER A 2 -5.92 2.02 19.92
C SER A 2 -5.62 2.31 18.44
N PRO A 3 -5.97 3.51 17.91
CA PRO A 3 -5.82 3.81 16.48
C PRO A 3 -4.38 3.71 15.96
N ASP A 4 -3.39 4.15 16.74
CA ASP A 4 -1.95 4.02 16.47
C ASP A 4 -1.53 2.56 16.22
N PHE A 5 -1.95 1.63 17.08
CA PHE A 5 -1.66 0.21 16.91
C PHE A 5 -2.37 -0.36 15.67
N LYS A 6 -3.59 0.08 15.38
CA LYS A 6 -4.29 -0.32 14.13
C LYS A 6 -3.47 0.07 12.91
N ILE A 7 -3.00 1.31 12.87
CA ILE A 7 -2.21 1.83 11.74
C ILE A 7 -0.91 1.03 11.61
N ALA A 8 -0.15 0.83 12.69
CA ALA A 8 1.09 0.07 12.65
C ALA A 8 0.88 -1.38 12.20
N LYS A 9 -0.16 -2.05 12.71
CA LYS A 9 -0.53 -3.41 12.31
C LYS A 9 -0.85 -3.47 10.81
N GLU A 10 -1.70 -2.59 10.32
CA GLU A 10 -2.12 -2.63 8.91
C GLU A 10 -1.00 -2.20 7.96
N LEU A 11 -0.13 -1.26 8.34
CA LEU A 11 1.10 -0.96 7.59
C LEU A 11 2.04 -2.17 7.54
N ALA A 12 2.17 -2.93 8.63
CA ALA A 12 2.97 -4.16 8.63
C ALA A 12 2.34 -5.25 7.75
N THR A 13 1.01 -5.35 7.71
CA THR A 13 0.28 -6.22 6.77
C THR A 13 0.60 -5.82 5.33
N ILE A 14 0.45 -4.52 4.99
CA ILE A 14 0.72 -3.99 3.64
C ILE A 14 2.17 -4.26 3.23
N TYR A 15 3.13 -3.98 4.11
CA TYR A 15 4.55 -4.27 3.87
C TYR A 15 4.80 -5.76 3.61
N SER A 16 4.23 -6.64 4.45
CA SER A 16 4.41 -8.09 4.31
C SER A 16 3.83 -8.59 2.99
N THR A 17 2.66 -8.08 2.58
CA THR A 17 2.06 -8.41 1.28
C THR A 17 2.89 -7.88 0.10
N ALA A 18 3.45 -6.68 0.22
CA ALA A 18 4.33 -6.08 -0.79
C ALA A 18 5.59 -6.93 -1.00
N ALA A 19 6.24 -7.34 0.10
CA ALA A 19 7.43 -8.20 0.04
C ALA A 19 7.11 -9.57 -0.57
N GLU A 20 5.98 -10.17 -0.21
CA GLU A 20 5.53 -11.44 -0.76
C GLU A 20 5.25 -11.35 -2.26
N TRP A 21 4.57 -10.28 -2.69
CA TRP A 21 4.33 -10.02 -4.12
C TRP A 21 5.65 -9.89 -4.89
N GLN A 22 6.60 -9.11 -4.37
CA GLN A 22 7.92 -8.96 -4.97
C GLN A 22 8.64 -10.30 -5.12
N ARG A 23 8.62 -11.13 -4.07
CA ARG A 23 9.25 -12.46 -4.07
C ARG A 23 8.64 -13.36 -5.14
N VAL A 24 7.31 -13.51 -5.15
CA VAL A 24 6.59 -14.39 -6.08
C VAL A 24 6.82 -13.95 -7.53
N THR A 25 6.72 -12.64 -7.78
CA THR A 25 6.89 -12.09 -9.14
C THR A 25 8.32 -12.22 -9.65
N GLN A 26 9.33 -11.99 -8.82
CA GLN A 26 10.74 -12.18 -9.18
C GLN A 26 11.05 -13.63 -9.58
N ILE A 27 10.55 -14.60 -8.81
CA ILE A 27 10.76 -16.02 -9.12
C ILE A 27 10.12 -16.36 -10.46
N ILE A 28 8.83 -16.03 -10.66
CA ILE A 28 8.13 -16.37 -11.89
C ILE A 28 8.78 -15.68 -13.10
N LEU A 29 9.03 -14.38 -13.05
CA LEU A 29 9.65 -13.64 -14.17
C LEU A 29 11.07 -14.10 -14.50
N GLY A 30 11.85 -14.51 -13.50
CA GLY A 30 13.20 -15.04 -13.67
C GLY A 30 13.23 -16.40 -14.37
N MET A 31 12.11 -17.14 -14.32
CA MET A 31 12.02 -18.50 -14.84
C MET A 31 11.24 -18.62 -16.16
N LEU A 32 10.49 -17.59 -16.54
CA LEU A 32 9.71 -17.60 -17.77
C LEU A 32 10.53 -17.29 -19.01
N PRO A 33 10.35 -18.05 -20.11
CA PRO A 33 10.87 -17.67 -21.42
C PRO A 33 10.19 -16.38 -21.90
N ASN A 34 10.83 -15.65 -22.82
CA ASN A 34 10.25 -14.43 -23.36
C ASN A 34 9.12 -14.77 -24.34
N ASN A 35 7.88 -14.69 -23.89
CA ASN A 35 6.66 -15.01 -24.64
C ASN A 35 5.48 -14.14 -24.19
N GLU A 36 4.33 -14.31 -24.84
CA GLU A 36 3.08 -13.59 -24.52
C GLU A 36 2.69 -13.75 -23.04
N PHE A 37 2.81 -14.96 -22.49
CA PHE A 37 2.54 -15.23 -21.08
C PHE A 37 3.43 -14.38 -20.15
N LYS A 38 4.73 -14.26 -20.42
CA LYS A 38 5.64 -13.43 -19.63
C LYS A 38 5.27 -11.95 -19.71
N SER A 39 4.88 -11.47 -20.88
CA SER A 39 4.42 -10.07 -21.06
C SER A 39 3.17 -9.78 -20.25
N LEU A 40 2.18 -10.67 -20.28
CA LEU A 40 0.96 -10.56 -19.48
C LEU A 40 1.26 -10.64 -17.97
N PHE A 41 2.08 -11.60 -17.55
CA PHE A 41 2.51 -11.72 -16.15
C PHE A 41 3.23 -10.46 -15.69
N LYS A 42 4.13 -9.89 -16.52
CA LYS A 42 4.82 -8.66 -16.21
C LYS A 42 3.86 -7.48 -16.04
N LYS A 43 2.88 -7.34 -16.94
CA LYS A 43 1.84 -6.31 -16.81
C LYS A 43 1.08 -6.44 -15.49
N MET A 44 0.68 -7.65 -15.10
CA MET A 44 0.05 -7.91 -13.81
C MET A 44 0.98 -7.56 -12.64
N ALA A 45 2.23 -8.03 -12.69
CA ALA A 45 3.28 -7.79 -11.70
C ALA A 45 3.57 -6.29 -11.48
N ASP A 46 3.49 -5.50 -12.55
CA ASP A 46 3.72 -4.06 -12.55
C ASP A 46 2.45 -3.25 -12.16
N THR A 47 1.25 -3.85 -12.23
CA THR A 47 -0.02 -3.17 -11.93
C THR A 47 -0.29 -3.06 -10.43
N LEU A 48 -0.23 -4.18 -9.69
CA LEU A 48 -0.55 -4.20 -8.26
C LEU A 48 0.33 -3.24 -7.44
N PRO A 49 1.64 -3.11 -7.69
CA PRO A 49 2.50 -2.20 -6.95
C PRO A 49 2.06 -0.75 -6.94
N GLY A 50 1.25 -0.31 -7.91
CA GLY A 50 0.74 1.06 -7.96
C GLY A 50 -0.08 1.48 -6.74
N LEU A 51 -0.60 0.52 -5.94
CA LEU A 51 -1.31 0.83 -4.71
C LEU A 51 -0.41 1.20 -3.52
N PHE A 52 0.83 0.70 -3.47
CA PHE A 52 1.71 0.92 -2.31
C PHE A 52 2.13 2.40 -2.17
N PRO A 53 2.53 3.10 -3.25
CA PRO A 53 2.80 4.53 -3.21
C PRO A 53 1.61 5.36 -2.74
N VAL A 54 0.37 4.95 -3.02
CA VAL A 54 -0.82 5.68 -2.54
C VAL A 54 -0.82 5.79 -1.02
N VAL A 55 -0.40 4.72 -0.33
CA VAL A 55 -0.30 4.71 1.14
C VAL A 55 0.91 5.54 1.60
N THR A 56 2.09 5.34 1.00
CA THR A 56 3.30 6.05 1.44
C THR A 56 3.20 7.54 1.20
N GLU A 57 2.74 7.98 0.03
CA GLU A 57 2.57 9.39 -0.33
C GLU A 57 1.55 10.10 0.55
N SER A 58 0.45 9.43 0.91
CA SER A 58 -0.59 10.03 1.74
C SER A 58 -0.14 10.26 3.19
N VAL A 59 0.74 9.41 3.72
CA VAL A 59 1.21 9.48 5.12
C VAL A 59 2.56 10.23 5.22
N ALA A 60 3.33 10.31 4.13
CA ALA A 60 4.64 10.97 4.08
C ALA A 60 4.68 12.41 4.65
N PRO A 61 3.66 13.27 4.48
CA PRO A 61 3.68 14.61 5.07
C PRO A 61 3.86 14.61 6.59
N LEU A 62 3.36 13.59 7.30
CA LEU A 62 3.50 13.48 8.75
C LEU A 62 4.96 13.30 9.18
N LEU A 63 5.79 12.68 8.32
CA LEU A 63 7.21 12.42 8.61
C LEU A 63 8.08 13.68 8.55
N ARG A 64 7.53 14.81 8.08
CA ARG A 64 8.22 16.10 8.01
C ARG A 64 8.25 16.82 9.35
N ILE A 65 7.35 16.47 10.26
CA ILE A 65 7.30 17.04 11.61
C ILE A 65 8.25 16.21 12.48
N GLN A 66 9.43 16.76 12.77
CA GLN A 66 10.46 16.07 13.56
C GLN A 66 10.64 16.71 14.93
N GLU A 67 10.45 18.03 15.00
CA GLU A 67 10.61 18.80 16.22
C GLU A 67 9.29 19.49 16.62
N PHE A 68 9.22 19.91 17.88
CA PHE A 68 8.05 20.62 18.41
C PHE A 68 7.75 21.89 17.62
N ALA A 69 8.78 22.61 17.17
CA ALA A 69 8.63 23.80 16.35
C ALA A 69 7.96 23.52 14.99
N ASP A 70 8.21 22.35 14.38
CA ASP A 70 7.53 21.94 13.15
C ASP A 70 6.07 21.62 13.43
N PHE A 71 5.78 20.99 14.56
CA PHE A 71 4.42 20.62 14.96
C PHE A 71 3.55 21.88 15.18
N GLU A 72 4.09 22.88 15.87
CA GLU A 72 3.40 24.15 16.07
C GLU A 72 3.09 24.85 14.74
N ARG A 73 4.06 24.86 13.83
CA ARG A 73 3.99 25.58 12.55
C ARG A 73 3.13 24.87 11.49
N ASP A 74 3.30 23.56 11.31
CA ASP A 74 2.87 22.83 10.11
C ASP A 74 1.73 21.85 10.36
N PHE A 75 1.53 21.38 11.60
CA PHE A 75 0.57 20.29 11.90
C PHE A 75 -0.85 20.59 11.41
N ASP A 76 -1.38 21.79 11.68
CA ASP A 76 -2.76 22.12 11.35
C ASP A 76 -3.00 22.15 9.82
N SER A 77 -1.99 22.62 9.06
CA SER A 77 -2.04 22.60 7.60
C SER A 77 -1.99 21.18 7.05
N ILE A 78 -1.10 20.34 7.59
CA ILE A 78 -0.95 18.94 7.19
C ILE A 78 -2.23 18.15 7.53
N GLN A 79 -2.78 18.33 8.73
CA GLN A 79 -4.02 17.70 9.16
C GLN A 79 -5.19 18.09 8.25
N ALA A 80 -5.35 19.38 7.95
CA ALA A 80 -6.41 19.85 7.07
C ALA A 80 -6.26 19.28 5.65
N SER A 81 -5.05 19.27 5.10
CA SER A 81 -4.77 18.70 3.78
C SER A 81 -5.07 17.20 3.72
N TYR A 82 -4.68 16.45 4.76
CA TYR A 82 -4.98 15.03 4.89
C TYR A 82 -6.49 14.80 4.95
N GLN A 83 -7.21 15.56 5.78
CA GLN A 83 -8.66 15.44 5.93
C GLN A 83 -9.43 15.70 4.62
N GLN A 84 -8.94 16.62 3.78
CA GLN A 84 -9.54 16.92 2.48
C GLN A 84 -9.30 15.83 1.44
N SER A 85 -8.21 15.06 1.57
CA SER A 85 -7.75 14.14 0.52
C SER A 85 -7.88 12.65 0.88
N PHE A 86 -7.95 12.26 2.16
CA PHE A 86 -7.85 10.85 2.53
C PHE A 86 -8.97 9.97 1.93
N LEU A 87 -10.18 10.50 1.74
CA LEU A 87 -11.29 9.75 1.11
C LEU A 87 -11.03 9.48 -0.37
N SER A 88 -10.45 10.43 -1.10
CA SER A 88 -10.11 10.23 -2.51
C SER A 88 -8.87 9.35 -2.66
N GLN A 89 -7.97 9.34 -1.68
CA GLN A 89 -6.85 8.39 -1.66
C GLN A 89 -7.31 6.98 -1.31
N ALA A 90 -8.28 6.82 -0.39
CA ALA A 90 -8.79 5.53 0.04
C ALA A 90 -9.50 4.72 -1.06
N SER A 91 -10.00 5.37 -2.12
CA SER A 91 -10.60 4.66 -3.26
C SER A 91 -9.57 4.11 -4.24
N LYS A 92 -8.39 4.72 -4.37
CA LYS A 92 -7.39 4.35 -5.40
C LYS A 92 -6.87 2.91 -5.32
N PRO A 93 -6.57 2.33 -4.13
CA PRO A 93 -6.06 0.95 -4.05
C PRO A 93 -6.97 -0.09 -4.71
N ARG A 94 -8.29 0.16 -4.70
CA ARG A 94 -9.28 -0.72 -5.31
C ARG A 94 -9.06 -0.87 -6.81
N HIS A 95 -8.79 0.22 -7.52
CA HIS A 95 -8.57 0.20 -8.98
C HIS A 95 -7.36 -0.66 -9.36
N TYR A 96 -6.27 -0.58 -8.59
CA TYR A 96 -5.09 -1.42 -8.82
C TYR A 96 -5.37 -2.90 -8.52
N ALA A 97 -6.12 -3.19 -7.45
CA ALA A 97 -6.49 -4.57 -7.11
C ALA A 97 -7.41 -5.19 -8.18
N GLU A 98 -8.44 -4.46 -8.63
CA GLU A 98 -9.37 -4.89 -9.67
C GLU A 98 -8.64 -5.12 -11.01
N ALA A 99 -7.83 -4.16 -11.47
CA ALA A 99 -7.04 -4.30 -12.69
C ALA A 99 -6.05 -5.48 -12.62
N THR A 100 -5.43 -5.72 -11.45
CA THR A 100 -4.54 -6.88 -11.26
C THR A 100 -5.33 -8.18 -11.34
N HIS A 101 -6.53 -8.22 -10.76
CA HIS A 101 -7.39 -9.40 -10.81
C HIS A 101 -7.83 -9.73 -12.24
N GLU A 102 -8.20 -8.74 -13.04
CA GLU A 102 -8.54 -8.94 -14.45
C GLU A 102 -7.39 -9.58 -15.23
N LEU A 103 -6.17 -9.05 -15.07
CA LEU A 103 -4.96 -9.61 -15.68
C LEU A 103 -4.66 -11.02 -15.20
N TYR A 104 -4.93 -11.32 -13.93
CA TYR A 104 -4.79 -12.66 -13.37
C TYR A 104 -5.79 -13.65 -13.98
N LEU A 105 -7.04 -13.24 -14.20
CA LEU A 105 -8.06 -14.08 -14.84
C LEU A 105 -7.71 -14.43 -16.29
N GLU A 106 -7.06 -13.52 -17.01
CA GLU A 106 -6.49 -13.82 -18.33
C GLU A 106 -5.31 -14.78 -18.22
N LEU A 107 -4.43 -14.56 -17.24
CA LEU A 107 -3.21 -15.34 -17.05
C LEU A 107 -3.49 -16.82 -16.76
N VAL A 108 -4.49 -17.13 -15.93
CA VAL A 108 -4.82 -18.52 -15.56
C VAL A 108 -5.41 -19.34 -16.71
N GLN A 109 -5.74 -18.72 -17.84
CA GLN A 109 -6.20 -19.42 -19.04
C GLN A 109 -5.05 -20.07 -19.83
N PHE A 110 -3.82 -19.62 -19.61
CA PHE A 110 -2.63 -20.14 -20.27
C PHE A 110 -2.23 -21.51 -19.72
N LYS A 111 -1.68 -22.37 -20.59
CA LYS A 111 -1.27 -23.73 -20.21
C LYS A 111 0.00 -23.72 -19.36
N GLU A 112 0.80 -22.67 -19.45
CA GLU A 112 2.05 -22.41 -18.73
C GLU A 112 1.87 -22.48 -17.21
N VAL A 113 0.69 -22.09 -16.71
CA VAL A 113 0.34 -22.17 -15.28
C VAL A 113 0.27 -23.63 -14.81
N LYS A 114 -0.04 -24.58 -15.70
CA LYS A 114 -0.11 -26.03 -15.43
C LYS A 114 1.24 -26.72 -15.63
N THR A 115 2.30 -26.07 -15.18
CA THR A 115 3.67 -26.61 -15.31
C THR A 115 3.91 -27.81 -14.38
N SER A 116 4.80 -28.70 -14.80
CA SER A 116 5.33 -29.78 -13.94
C SER A 116 6.66 -29.39 -13.27
N TYR A 117 7.21 -28.21 -13.57
CA TYR A 117 8.46 -27.76 -12.99
C TYR A 117 8.27 -27.36 -11.51
N PRO A 118 8.93 -28.01 -10.54
CA PRO A 118 8.58 -27.89 -9.12
C PRO A 118 8.56 -26.47 -8.56
N ILE A 119 9.55 -25.64 -8.91
CA ILE A 119 9.66 -24.27 -8.39
C ILE A 119 8.52 -23.41 -8.93
N LEU A 120 8.30 -23.43 -10.25
CA LEU A 120 7.22 -22.67 -10.89
C LEU A 120 5.85 -23.15 -10.41
N LYS A 121 5.66 -24.46 -10.25
CA LYS A 121 4.42 -25.02 -9.70
C LYS A 121 4.13 -24.47 -8.30
N ARG A 122 5.14 -24.44 -7.43
CA ARG A 122 5.01 -23.83 -6.10
C ARG A 122 4.71 -22.34 -6.20
N SER A 123 5.45 -21.59 -7.01
CA SER A 123 5.24 -20.14 -7.15
C SER A 123 3.87 -19.77 -7.72
N TYR A 124 3.29 -20.58 -8.62
CA TYR A 124 1.92 -20.38 -9.07
C TYR A 124 0.88 -20.72 -8.00
N SER A 125 1.16 -21.70 -7.13
CA SER A 125 0.32 -21.95 -5.95
C SER A 125 0.37 -20.76 -4.99
N ASP A 126 1.57 -20.26 -4.69
CA ASP A 126 1.76 -19.08 -3.85
C ASP A 126 1.04 -17.86 -4.46
N LEU A 127 1.12 -17.67 -5.79
CA LEU A 127 0.39 -16.63 -6.50
C LEU A 127 -1.12 -16.79 -6.38
N TYR A 128 -1.65 -18.02 -6.54
CA TYR A 128 -3.07 -18.29 -6.39
C TYR A 128 -3.55 -17.91 -4.99
N ASP A 129 -2.86 -18.39 -3.95
CA ASP A 129 -3.20 -18.09 -2.56
C ASP A 129 -3.09 -16.59 -2.27
N TYR A 130 -2.09 -15.92 -2.87
CA TYR A 130 -1.93 -14.48 -2.76
C TYR A 130 -3.12 -13.73 -3.39
N MET A 131 -3.48 -14.08 -4.63
CA MET A 131 -4.57 -13.45 -5.34
C MET A 131 -5.89 -13.66 -4.63
N ASP A 132 -6.19 -14.91 -4.24
CA ASP A 132 -7.41 -15.27 -3.50
C ASP A 132 -7.52 -14.46 -2.21
N LYS A 133 -6.50 -14.48 -1.37
CA LYS A 133 -6.57 -13.86 -0.05
C LYS A 133 -6.48 -12.33 -0.06
N TRP A 134 -5.58 -11.77 -0.86
CA TRP A 134 -5.20 -10.36 -0.72
C TRP A 134 -5.86 -9.45 -1.75
N VAL A 135 -6.17 -9.98 -2.94
CA VAL A 135 -6.63 -9.16 -4.07
C VAL A 135 -8.11 -9.37 -4.35
N THR A 136 -8.61 -10.61 -4.31
CA THR A 136 -9.98 -10.93 -4.74
C THR A 136 -10.95 -11.11 -3.58
N ASN A 137 -10.74 -12.10 -2.72
CA ASN A 137 -11.65 -12.44 -1.65
C ASN A 137 -11.57 -11.36 -0.56
N ASP A 138 -12.68 -10.66 -0.34
CA ASP A 138 -12.81 -9.49 0.54
C ASP A 138 -11.80 -8.33 0.27
N ALA A 139 -10.92 -8.46 -0.72
CA ALA A 139 -9.84 -7.52 -1.06
C ALA A 139 -9.06 -7.04 0.19
N TRP A 140 -8.52 -7.97 0.98
CA TRP A 140 -7.89 -7.65 2.28
C TRP A 140 -6.83 -6.56 2.20
N LEU A 141 -6.05 -6.51 1.11
CA LEU A 141 -5.05 -5.47 0.92
C LEU A 141 -5.69 -4.08 0.82
N VAL A 142 -6.80 -3.96 0.07
CA VAL A 142 -7.56 -2.71 -0.06
C VAL A 142 -8.16 -2.30 1.29
N MET A 143 -8.69 -3.26 2.06
CA MET A 143 -9.22 -3.00 3.40
C MET A 143 -8.14 -2.52 4.36
N SER A 144 -6.95 -3.12 4.34
CA SER A 144 -5.81 -2.66 5.14
C SER A 144 -5.44 -1.21 4.81
N CYS A 145 -5.40 -0.84 3.52
CA CYS A 145 -5.19 0.56 3.11
C CYS A 145 -6.28 1.50 3.66
N ASP A 146 -7.56 1.12 3.52
CA ASP A 146 -8.69 1.91 4.02
C ASP A 146 -8.63 2.12 5.55
N VAL A 147 -8.25 1.07 6.30
CA VAL A 147 -8.06 1.17 7.76
C VAL A 147 -6.92 2.11 8.10
N VAL A 148 -5.78 2.07 7.37
CA VAL A 148 -4.68 3.04 7.55
C VAL A 148 -5.21 4.46 7.32
N PHE A 149 -5.93 4.72 6.22
CA PHE A 149 -6.40 6.06 5.91
C PHE A 149 -7.35 6.63 6.97
N LYS A 150 -8.39 5.85 7.31
CA LYS A 150 -9.43 6.25 8.28
C LYS A 150 -8.87 6.38 9.69
N SER A 151 -8.03 5.44 10.12
CA SER A 151 -7.45 5.47 11.46
C SER A 151 -6.46 6.62 11.61
N THR A 152 -5.67 6.91 10.57
CA THR A 152 -4.78 8.08 10.56
C THR A 152 -5.59 9.37 10.65
N ASN A 153 -6.66 9.53 9.86
CA ASN A 153 -7.52 10.72 9.95
C ASN A 153 -8.08 10.91 11.37
N ARG A 154 -8.58 9.83 11.99
CA ARG A 154 -9.08 9.87 13.36
C ARG A 154 -8.00 10.30 14.35
N LEU A 155 -6.81 9.72 14.25
CA LEU A 155 -5.71 10.02 15.15
C LEU A 155 -5.23 11.48 15.01
N LEU A 156 -5.19 12.01 13.79
CA LEU A 156 -4.87 13.42 13.55
C LEU A 156 -5.92 14.36 14.14
N LEU A 157 -7.20 14.00 14.11
CA LEU A 157 -8.25 14.78 14.79
C LEU A 157 -8.08 14.74 16.32
N ASP A 158 -7.70 13.58 16.87
CA ASP A 158 -7.42 13.43 18.30
C ASP A 158 -6.23 14.31 18.72
N PHE A 159 -5.15 14.33 17.94
CA PHE A 159 -4.00 15.23 18.16
C PHE A 159 -4.36 16.71 18.01
N ALA A 160 -5.19 17.07 17.02
CA ALA A 160 -5.66 18.45 16.86
C ALA A 160 -6.51 18.92 18.06
N ASN A 161 -7.27 18.01 18.67
CA ASN A 161 -8.01 18.30 19.89
C ASN A 161 -7.08 18.42 21.11
N GLN A 162 -6.07 17.56 21.22
CA GLN A 162 -5.09 17.63 22.29
C GLN A 162 -4.25 18.91 22.19
N LYS A 163 -3.82 19.30 20.98
CA LYS A 163 -3.03 20.51 20.74
C LYS A 163 -3.70 21.78 21.28
N LYS A 164 -5.04 21.84 21.26
CA LYS A 164 -5.81 22.97 21.82
C LYS A 164 -5.77 23.04 23.36
N GLN A 165 -5.50 21.92 24.01
CA GLN A 165 -5.46 21.79 25.47
C GLN A 165 -4.01 21.90 25.97
N ASP A 166 -3.12 21.11 25.39
CA ASP A 166 -1.70 21.04 25.69
C ASP A 166 -0.94 20.64 24.41
N SER A 167 -0.22 21.59 23.81
CA SER A 167 0.51 21.36 22.56
C SER A 167 1.75 20.50 22.76
N GLU A 168 2.42 20.59 23.90
CA GLU A 168 3.60 19.78 24.21
C GLU A 168 3.21 18.30 24.36
N GLU A 169 2.14 18.02 25.11
CA GLU A 169 1.60 16.65 25.23
C GLU A 169 1.15 16.11 23.87
N ALA A 170 0.43 16.91 23.08
CA ALA A 170 0.00 16.52 21.73
C ALA A 170 1.19 16.14 20.83
N PHE A 171 2.29 16.90 20.90
CA PHE A 171 3.51 16.60 20.15
C PHE A 171 4.20 15.31 20.65
N LEU A 172 4.25 15.07 21.96
CA LEU A 172 4.80 13.83 22.51
C LEU A 172 4.02 12.60 22.02
N LEU A 173 2.69 12.69 21.99
CA LEU A 173 1.83 11.63 21.45
C LEU A 173 2.03 11.46 19.93
N PHE A 174 2.10 12.57 19.19
CA PHE A 174 2.33 12.57 17.76
C PHE A 174 3.68 11.94 17.39
N SER A 175 4.76 12.35 18.04
CA SER A 175 6.11 11.84 17.78
C SER A 175 6.25 10.36 18.14
N GLY A 176 5.63 9.94 19.26
CA GLY A 176 5.52 8.53 19.65
C GLY A 176 4.79 7.67 18.61
N PHE A 177 3.78 8.23 17.94
CA PHE A 177 3.08 7.58 16.84
C PHE A 177 3.90 7.55 15.53
N VAL A 178 4.53 8.66 15.16
CA VAL A 178 5.25 8.80 13.88
C VAL A 178 6.47 7.90 13.80
N SER A 179 7.20 7.75 14.91
CA SER A 179 8.43 6.95 14.96
C SER A 179 8.26 5.50 14.43
N PRO A 180 7.35 4.66 14.96
CA PRO A 180 7.18 3.28 14.48
C PRO A 180 6.66 3.20 13.04
N ILE A 181 5.76 4.10 12.63
CA ILE A 181 5.23 4.07 11.26
C ILE A 181 6.28 4.50 10.23
N SER A 182 7.21 5.40 10.58
CA SER A 182 8.26 5.88 9.68
C SER A 182 9.13 4.73 9.18
N THR A 183 9.41 3.75 10.03
CA THR A 183 10.19 2.56 9.70
C THR A 183 9.47 1.70 8.66
N LEU A 184 8.17 1.44 8.88
CA LEU A 184 7.35 0.65 7.96
C LEU A 184 7.16 1.35 6.62
N LEU A 185 6.92 2.66 6.62
CA LEU A 185 6.77 3.46 5.40
C LEU A 185 8.07 3.49 4.59
N THR A 186 9.21 3.67 5.25
CA THR A 186 10.53 3.65 4.60
C THR A 186 10.81 2.28 3.99
N ALA A 187 10.50 1.20 4.72
CA ALA A 187 10.67 -0.15 4.21
C ALA A 187 9.76 -0.44 3.00
N LEU A 188 8.53 0.07 3.01
CA LEU A 188 7.60 -0.06 1.89
C LEU A 188 8.05 0.74 0.67
N GLU A 189 8.49 1.98 0.86
CA GLU A 189 9.03 2.84 -0.21
C GLU A 189 10.29 2.24 -0.85
N ALA A 190 11.13 1.55 -0.07
CA ALA A 190 12.30 0.84 -0.58
C ALA A 190 11.93 -0.35 -1.48
N LEU A 191 10.78 -1.00 -1.25
CA LEU A 191 10.27 -2.07 -2.11
C LEU A 191 9.64 -1.50 -3.39
N TYR A 192 8.86 -0.43 -3.26
CA TYR A 192 8.07 0.17 -4.34
C TYR A 192 8.11 1.70 -4.26
N PRO A 193 9.12 2.35 -4.86
CA PRO A 193 9.24 3.79 -4.82
C PRO A 193 8.13 4.47 -5.65
N ALA A 194 7.68 5.64 -5.20
CA ALA A 194 6.65 6.45 -5.86
C ALA A 194 6.90 6.74 -7.35
N LYS A 195 8.15 6.63 -7.82
CA LYS A 195 8.53 6.86 -9.24
C LYS A 195 8.03 5.79 -10.22
N LEU A 196 7.36 4.73 -9.77
CA LEU A 196 6.81 3.69 -10.66
C LEU A 196 5.40 3.98 -11.19
N THR A 197 4.68 4.96 -10.65
CA THR A 197 3.33 5.29 -11.09
C THR A 197 3.35 6.42 -12.12
N THR A 198 3.77 6.11 -13.35
CA THR A 198 3.20 6.83 -14.51
C THR A 198 2.01 6.00 -14.98
N PRO A 199 0.75 6.38 -14.68
CA PRO A 199 -0.37 5.74 -15.33
C PRO A 199 -0.24 6.06 -16.82
N THR A 200 -0.08 5.02 -17.63
CA THR A 200 -0.27 5.13 -19.08
C THR A 200 -1.76 5.45 -19.27
N SER A 201 -2.07 6.74 -19.36
CA SER A 201 -3.24 7.44 -19.94
C SER A 201 -4.48 6.64 -20.41
N ALA A 202 -4.98 5.67 -19.66
CA ALA A 202 -6.08 4.80 -20.11
C ALA A 202 -7.24 4.65 -19.11
N LEU A 203 -7.27 5.42 -18.01
CA LEU A 203 -8.37 5.35 -17.03
C LEU A 203 -9.10 6.69 -16.79
N GLU A 204 -8.88 7.69 -17.65
CA GLU A 204 -9.72 8.89 -17.71
C GLU A 204 -10.66 8.81 -18.93
N THR A 205 -11.56 7.83 -18.95
CA THR A 205 -12.85 7.88 -19.66
C THR A 205 -13.65 6.63 -19.29
N ALA A 206 -14.44 6.72 -18.23
CA ALA A 206 -15.67 5.96 -18.01
C ALA A 206 -16.55 6.73 -17.03
#